data_AF-A0A0B2R2R9-F1
#
_entry.id   AF-A0A0B2R2R9-F1
#
_cell.length_a   1.000
_cell.length_b   1.000
_cell.length_c   1.000
_cell.angle_alpha   90.00
_cell.angle_beta   90.00
_cell.angle_gamma   90.00
#
_symmetry.space_group_name_H-M   'P 1'
#
loop_
_entity.id
_entity.type
_entity.pdbx_description
1 polymer ?
#
loop_
_entity_poly.entity_id
_entity_poly.type
_entity_poly.pdbx_seq_one_letter_code
_entity_poly.pdbx_strand_id
1 'polypeptide(L)'
;QVFGNIFKRKRQLQAWIQGVHRVLDVRVYASLVSLEKELEKLYNDVLYQKEVLWYQKSRERWVKLGNKNTKFFHTQITIKRRRNRIYGLMINGNWRTEKEVLKRKVMLYFKSLFLE
;
A
#
# COMPACT_ATOMS: atom_id res chain seq x y z
N GLN A 1 4.88 -13.60 3.64
CA GLN A 1 3.51 -13.47 3.09
C GLN A 1 3.52 -12.41 1.98
N VAL A 2 3.24 -12.77 0.73
CA VAL A 2 3.26 -11.84 -0.41
C VAL A 2 1.82 -11.43 -0.72
N PHE A 3 1.44 -10.20 -0.39
CA PHE A 3 0.04 -9.74 -0.46
C PHE A 3 -0.44 -9.37 -1.88
N GLY A 4 0.43 -9.42 -2.90
CA GLY A 4 0.13 -8.93 -4.24
C GLY A 4 -0.15 -7.41 -4.27
N ASN A 5 -0.66 -6.88 -5.39
CA ASN A 5 -1.02 -5.45 -5.48
C ASN A 5 -2.39 -5.18 -4.83
N ILE A 6 -2.41 -5.07 -3.50
CA ILE A 6 -3.59 -4.75 -2.66
C ILE A 6 -4.37 -3.54 -3.22
N PHE A 7 -3.67 -2.51 -3.71
CA PHE A 7 -4.31 -1.30 -4.24
C PHE A 7 -5.05 -1.55 -5.56
N LYS A 8 -4.49 -2.40 -6.44
CA LYS A 8 -5.18 -2.84 -7.66
C LYS A 8 -6.40 -3.67 -7.32
N ARG A 9 -6.27 -4.64 -6.42
CA ARG A 9 -7.36 -5.53 -5.99
C ARG A 9 -8.50 -4.77 -5.32
N LYS A 10 -8.20 -3.79 -4.47
CA LYS A 10 -9.21 -2.88 -3.89
C LYS A 10 -10.01 -2.17 -4.97
N ARG A 11 -9.34 -1.56 -5.96
CA ARG A 11 -10.01 -0.82 -7.04
C ARG A 11 -10.90 -1.72 -7.89
N GLN A 12 -10.44 -2.94 -8.18
CA GLN A 12 -11.21 -3.93 -8.95
C GLN A 12 -12.47 -4.36 -8.21
N LEU A 13 -12.34 -4.75 -6.93
CA LEU A 13 -13.50 -5.14 -6.10
C LEU A 13 -14.50 -3.99 -5.97
N GLN A 14 -14.02 -2.76 -5.77
CA GLN A 14 -14.90 -1.59 -5.70
C GLN A 14 -15.65 -1.34 -7.02
N ALA A 15 -15.01 -1.54 -8.18
CA ALA A 15 -15.66 -1.42 -9.48
C ALA A 15 -16.69 -2.54 -9.71
N TRP A 16 -16.42 -3.77 -9.26
CA TRP A 16 -17.36 -4.89 -9.36
C TRP A 16 -18.58 -4.70 -8.47
N ILE A 17 -18.40 -4.28 -7.21
CA ILE A 17 -19.51 -3.94 -6.30
C ILE A 17 -20.40 -2.86 -6.91
N GLN A 18 -19.80 -1.78 -7.43
CA GLN A 18 -20.56 -0.74 -8.12
C GLN A 18 -21.30 -1.27 -9.36
N GLY A 19 -20.73 -2.23 -10.07
CA GLY A 19 -21.39 -2.90 -11.18
C GLY A 19 -22.62 -3.69 -10.74
N VAL A 20 -22.50 -4.47 -9.66
CA VAL A 20 -23.60 -5.25 -9.09
C VAL A 20 -24.70 -4.34 -8.54
N HIS A 21 -24.36 -3.28 -7.80
CA HIS A 21 -25.33 -2.32 -7.29
C HIS A 21 -26.15 -1.69 -8.42
N ARG A 22 -25.50 -1.26 -9.52
CA ARG A 22 -26.21 -0.69 -10.69
C ARG A 22 -27.24 -1.64 -11.29
N VAL A 23 -26.99 -2.95 -11.25
CA VAL A 23 -27.94 -3.95 -11.75
C VAL A 23 -29.04 -4.20 -10.73
N LEU A 24 -28.69 -4.29 -9.43
CA LEU A 24 -29.64 -4.44 -8.33
C LEU A 24 -30.61 -3.26 -8.21
N ASP A 25 -30.17 -2.04 -8.52
CA ASP A 25 -30.99 -0.82 -8.57
C ASP A 25 -32.13 -0.91 -9.60
N VAL A 26 -31.95 -1.73 -10.66
CA VAL A 26 -32.95 -1.94 -11.72
C VAL A 26 -33.76 -3.21 -11.47
N ARG A 27 -33.11 -4.30 -11.02
CA ARG A 27 -33.76 -5.58 -10.72
C ARG A 27 -33.01 -6.38 -9.67
N VAL A 28 -33.76 -6.90 -8.71
CA VAL A 28 -33.23 -7.78 -7.66
C VAL A 28 -33.28 -9.23 -8.12
N TYR A 29 -32.11 -9.85 -8.21
CA TYR A 29 -31.96 -11.29 -8.42
C TYR A 29 -31.25 -11.88 -7.20
N ALA A 30 -31.77 -12.99 -6.66
CA ALA A 30 -31.19 -13.63 -5.47
C ALA A 30 -29.71 -14.01 -5.66
N SER A 31 -29.33 -14.41 -6.88
CA SER A 31 -27.93 -14.69 -7.24
C SER A 31 -27.03 -13.45 -7.18
N LEU A 32 -27.53 -12.28 -7.58
CA LEU A 32 -26.77 -11.03 -7.51
C LEU A 32 -26.61 -10.53 -6.07
N VAL A 33 -27.63 -10.72 -5.22
CA VAL A 33 -27.53 -10.41 -3.79
C VAL A 33 -26.48 -11.30 -3.10
N SER A 34 -26.43 -12.59 -3.46
CA SER A 34 -25.38 -13.49 -2.96
C SER A 34 -23.99 -13.06 -3.45
N LEU A 35 -23.86 -12.68 -4.72
CA LEU A 35 -22.61 -12.18 -5.30
C LEU A 35 -22.15 -10.86 -4.63
N GLU A 36 -23.07 -9.94 -4.36
CA GLU A 36 -22.79 -8.70 -3.64
C GLU A 36 -22.16 -8.99 -2.27
N LYS A 37 -22.78 -9.88 -1.48
CA LYS A 37 -22.26 -10.28 -0.16
C LYS A 37 -20.86 -10.89 -0.25
N GLU A 38 -20.60 -11.72 -1.26
CA GLU A 38 -19.26 -12.29 -1.48
C GLU A 38 -18.23 -11.21 -1.82
N LEU A 39 -18.58 -10.27 -2.70
CA LEU A 39 -17.72 -9.16 -3.08
C LEU A 39 -17.43 -8.23 -1.90
N GLU A 40 -18.42 -7.94 -1.07
CA GLU A 40 -18.26 -7.16 0.17
C GLU A 40 -17.31 -7.85 1.15
N LYS A 41 -17.46 -9.17 1.34
CA LYS A 41 -16.55 -9.95 2.18
C LYS A 41 -15.11 -9.85 1.67
N LEU A 42 -14.89 -10.07 0.37
CA LEU A 42 -13.56 -9.95 -0.25
C LEU A 42 -13.00 -8.53 -0.14
N TYR A 43 -13.85 -7.50 -0.25
CA TYR A 43 -13.43 -6.12 -0.09
C TYR A 43 -13.00 -5.81 1.35
N ASN A 44 -13.74 -6.30 2.34
CA ASN A 44 -13.39 -6.19 3.76
C ASN A 44 -12.06 -6.87 4.10
N ASP A 45 -11.81 -8.06 3.54
CA ASP A 45 -10.53 -8.76 3.69
C ASP A 45 -9.36 -7.93 3.13
N VAL A 46 -9.55 -7.31 1.97
CA VAL A 46 -8.54 -6.42 1.35
C VAL A 46 -8.32 -5.15 2.17
N LEU A 47 -9.36 -4.61 2.81
CA LEU A 47 -9.22 -3.48 3.74
C LEU A 47 -8.42 -3.87 4.98
N TYR A 48 -8.66 -5.05 5.55
CA TYR A 48 -7.89 -5.58 6.67
C TYR A 48 -6.41 -5.78 6.31
N GLN A 49 -6.11 -6.37 5.15
CA GLN A 49 -4.73 -6.50 4.67
C GLN A 49 -4.04 -5.14 4.49
N LYS A 50 -4.77 -4.15 3.96
CA LYS A 50 -4.26 -2.78 3.81
C LYS A 50 -3.95 -2.15 5.18
N GLU A 51 -4.78 -2.39 6.19
CA GLU A 51 -4.54 -1.94 7.56
C GLU A 51 -3.28 -2.56 8.15
N VAL A 52 -3.13 -3.89 8.05
CA VAL A 52 -1.93 -4.60 8.52
C VAL A 52 -0.67 -4.06 7.83
N LEU A 53 -0.72 -3.79 6.52
CA LEU A 53 0.39 -3.18 5.80
C LEU A 53 0.75 -1.78 6.34
N TRP A 54 -0.25 -0.96 6.66
CA TRP A 54 -0.02 0.37 7.22
C TRP A 54 0.52 0.31 8.65
N TYR A 55 0.03 -0.62 9.46
CA TYR A 55 0.55 -0.91 10.79
C TYR A 55 2.03 -1.30 10.76
N GLN A 56 2.41 -2.25 9.89
CA GLN A 56 3.81 -2.63 9.72
C GLN A 56 4.68 -1.44 9.29
N LYS A 57 4.15 -0.56 8.41
CA LYS A 57 4.88 0.61 7.91
C LYS A 57 5.02 1.72 8.96
N SER A 58 4.04 1.92 9.84
CA SER A 58 4.11 2.95 10.88
C SER A 58 5.14 2.60 11.96
N ARG A 59 5.38 1.31 12.24
CA ARG A 59 6.20 0.81 13.38
C ARG A 59 5.66 1.28 14.75
N GLU A 60 4.38 1.62 14.82
CA GLU A 60 3.76 2.26 15.98
C GLU A 60 2.93 1.23 16.77
N ARG A 61 3.18 1.10 18.09
CA ARG A 61 2.57 0.08 18.98
C ARG A 61 1.07 0.29 19.27
N TRP A 62 0.43 1.29 18.69
CA TRP A 62 -0.80 1.86 19.26
C TRP A 62 -2.09 1.26 18.68
N VAL A 63 -2.55 0.20 19.33
CA VAL A 63 -3.91 -0.37 19.24
C VAL A 63 -4.96 0.54 19.91
N LYS A 64 -4.59 1.68 20.51
CA LYS A 64 -5.49 2.43 21.41
C LYS A 64 -6.35 3.53 20.79
N LEU A 65 -6.19 3.90 19.52
CA LEU A 65 -7.05 4.91 18.88
C LEU A 65 -7.74 4.31 17.66
N GLY A 66 -9.07 4.28 17.71
CA GLY A 66 -9.93 3.82 16.64
C GLY A 66 -9.82 4.64 15.34
N ASN A 67 -10.76 4.38 14.43
CA ASN A 67 -10.88 4.83 13.03
C ASN A 67 -9.58 5.02 12.21
N LYS A 68 -9.44 4.10 11.25
CA LYS A 68 -8.37 3.81 10.29
C LYS A 68 -8.13 4.86 9.19
N ASN A 69 -8.64 6.08 9.33
CA ASN A 69 -8.60 7.10 8.27
C ASN A 69 -8.16 8.50 8.75
N THR A 70 -7.50 8.57 9.90
CA THR A 70 -7.11 9.86 10.44
C THR A 70 -5.97 10.48 9.62
N LYS A 71 -6.11 11.78 9.33
CA LYS A 71 -5.06 12.67 8.80
C LYS A 71 -3.70 12.43 9.49
N PHE A 72 -3.73 12.02 10.75
CA PHE A 72 -2.57 11.61 11.54
C PHE A 72 -1.72 10.53 10.87
N PHE A 73 -2.26 9.36 10.53
CA PHE A 73 -1.47 8.28 9.92
C PHE A 73 -0.83 8.71 8.60
N HIS A 74 -1.62 9.35 7.73
CA HIS A 74 -1.14 9.88 6.46
C HIS A 74 -0.01 10.90 6.65
N THR A 75 -0.12 11.73 7.68
CA THR A 75 0.90 12.71 8.04
C THR A 75 2.17 12.02 8.56
N GLN A 76 2.06 11.07 9.48
CA GLN A 76 3.20 10.32 10.01
C GLN A 76 3.96 9.56 8.92
N ILE A 77 3.25 8.86 8.02
CA ILE A 77 3.85 8.19 6.87
C ILE A 77 4.56 9.19 5.96
N THR A 78 3.96 10.35 5.73
CA THR A 78 4.55 11.40 4.89
C THR A 78 5.80 11.98 5.52
N ILE A 79 5.78 12.26 6.83
CA ILE A 79 6.95 12.73 7.60
C ILE A 79 8.07 11.69 7.51
N LYS A 80 7.76 10.41 7.72
CA LYS A 80 8.74 9.32 7.64
C LYS A 80 9.33 9.17 6.24
N ARG A 81 8.50 9.26 5.19
CA ARG A 81 8.97 9.26 3.80
C ARG A 81 9.90 10.44 3.50
N ARG A 82 9.59 11.63 4.03
CA ARG A 82 10.45 12.82 3.89
C ARG A 82 11.77 12.66 4.64
N ARG A 83 11.74 12.14 5.88
CA ARG A 83 12.94 11.88 6.70
C ARG A 83 13.85 10.82 6.08
N ASN A 84 13.26 9.74 5.56
CA ASN A 84 14.03 8.62 4.99
C ASN A 84 14.35 8.80 3.51
N ARG A 85 14.04 9.96 2.91
CA ARG A 85 14.36 10.24 1.52
C ARG A 85 15.86 10.51 1.42
N ILE A 86 16.55 9.67 0.66
CA ILE A 86 17.95 9.89 0.30
C ILE A 86 17.97 10.97 -0.80
N TYR A 87 18.46 12.16 -0.46
CA TYR A 87 18.60 13.28 -1.39
C TYR A 87 19.89 13.22 -2.19
N GLY A 88 20.93 12.63 -1.61
CA GLY A 88 22.23 12.47 -2.21
C GLY A 88 23.05 11.46 -1.42
N LEU A 89 24.12 10.99 -2.04
CA LEU A 89 25.11 10.14 -1.41
C LEU A 89 26.49 10.74 -1.66
N MET A 90 27.36 10.61 -0.66
CA MET A 90 28.77 10.90 -0.83
C MET A 90 29.40 9.75 -1.61
N ILE A 91 29.91 10.03 -2.81
CA ILE A 91 30.54 9.05 -3.69
C ILE A 91 31.94 9.56 -4.00
N ASN A 92 32.96 8.81 -3.53
CA ASN A 92 34.38 9.14 -3.73
C ASN A 92 34.70 10.60 -3.34
N GLY A 93 34.22 11.03 -2.17
CA GLY A 93 34.43 12.39 -1.66
C GLY A 93 33.56 13.48 -2.29
N ASN A 94 32.74 13.16 -3.30
CA ASN A 94 31.87 14.12 -3.96
C ASN A 94 30.40 13.88 -3.60
N TRP A 95 29.69 14.94 -3.21
CA TRP A 95 28.25 14.88 -2.97
C TRP A 95 27.51 14.78 -4.30
N ARG A 96 26.81 13.65 -4.52
CA ARG A 96 26.05 13.38 -5.74
C ARG A 96 24.57 13.34 -5.42
N THR A 97 23.75 13.91 -6.29
CA THR A 97 22.29 13.96 -6.16
C THR A 97 21.57 13.40 -7.38
N GLU A 98 22.30 13.05 -8.44
CA GLU A 98 21.72 12.53 -9.68
C GLU A 98 21.13 11.13 -9.46
N LYS A 99 19.80 11.00 -9.62
CA LYS A 99 19.06 9.76 -9.32
C LYS A 99 19.66 8.50 -9.94
N GLU A 100 20.05 8.57 -11.21
CA GLU A 100 20.59 7.41 -11.93
C GLU A 100 21.97 6.99 -11.40
N VAL A 101 22.79 7.97 -10.98
CA VAL A 101 24.10 7.71 -10.36
C VAL A 101 23.92 7.06 -9.00
N LEU A 102 23.02 7.60 -8.17
CA LEU A 102 22.69 7.04 -6.85
C LEU A 102 22.17 5.60 -6.97
N LYS A 103 21.21 5.36 -7.87
CA LYS A 103 20.63 4.03 -8.11
C LYS A 103 21.69 3.02 -8.55
N ARG A 104 22.55 3.40 -9.49
CA ARG A 104 23.64 2.54 -9.97
C ARG A 104 24.62 2.20 -8.85
N LYS A 105 25.06 3.19 -8.07
CA LYS A 105 26.05 2.97 -7.00
C LYS A 105 25.50 2.11 -5.87
N VAL A 106 24.25 2.33 -5.46
CA VAL A 106 23.55 1.49 -4.47
C VAL A 106 23.41 0.05 -4.97
N MET A 107 23.01 -0.14 -6.23
CA MET A 107 22.88 -1.47 -6.83
C MET A 107 24.23 -2.22 -6.87
N LEU A 108 25.31 -1.55 -7.27
CA LEU A 108 26.66 -2.13 -7.29
C LEU A 108 27.13 -2.52 -5.88
N TYR A 109 26.92 -1.64 -4.89
CA TYR A 109 27.28 -1.90 -3.49
C TYR A 109 26.59 -3.15 -2.94
N PHE A 110 25.26 -3.28 -3.13
CA PHE A 110 24.54 -4.45 -2.64
C PHE A 110 24.87 -5.70 -3.44
N LYS A 111 25.14 -5.60 -4.75
CA LYS A 111 25.64 -6.75 -5.52
C LYS A 111 26.94 -7.28 -4.93
N SER A 112 27.92 -6.43 -4.64
CA SER A 112 29.18 -6.88 -4.02
C SER A 112 28.98 -7.42 -2.60
N LEU A 113 28.04 -6.85 -1.83
CA LEU A 113 27.75 -7.28 -0.45
C LEU A 113 27.12 -8.68 -0.37
N PHE A 114 26.43 -9.14 -1.42
CA PHE A 114 25.73 -10.43 -1.46
C PHE A 114 26.34 -11.42 -2.47
N LEU A 115 27.51 -11.09 -3.03
CA LEU A 115 28.32 -11.98 -3.87
C LEU A 115 29.54 -12.55 -3.10
N GLU A 116 29.72 -12.15 -1.84
CA GLU A 116 30.38 -12.94 -0.78
C GLU A 116 29.32 -13.78 -0.04
#